data_AF-A0A9E0T4Q0-F1
#
_entry.id   AF-A0A9E0T4Q0-F1
#
_cell.length_a   1.000
_cell.length_b   1.000
_cell.length_c   1.000
_cell.angle_alpha   90.00
_cell.angle_beta   90.00
_cell.angle_gamma   90.00
#
_symmetry.space_group_name_H-M   'P 1'
#
loop_
_entity.id
_entity.type
_entity.pdbx_description
1 polymer ?
#
loop_
_entity_poly.entity_id
_entity_poly.type
_entity_poly.pdbx_seq_one_letter_code
_entity_poly.pdbx_strand_id
1 'polypeptide(L)' 'ARPLKRAIQQQLENPLAQRILAGEFGAGDTVKVDAAGGALVFGKTT' A
#
# COMPACT_ATOMS: atom_id res chain seq x y z
N ALA A 1 -19.97 -7.90 8.20
CA ALA A 1 -18.98 -6.80 8.16
C ALA A 1 -18.09 -6.84 6.90
N ARG A 2 -18.68 -6.81 5.69
CA ARG A 2 -17.94 -6.61 4.43
C ARG A 2 -17.39 -5.17 4.18
N PRO A 3 -17.89 -4.09 4.81
CA PRO A 3 -17.41 -2.73 4.51
C PRO A 3 -15.93 -2.52 4.78
N LEU A 4 -15.42 -3.08 5.89
CA LEU A 4 -14.06 -2.84 6.35
C LEU A 4 -13.00 -3.42 5.39
N LYS A 5 -13.21 -4.66 4.94
CA LYS A 5 -12.34 -5.31 3.96
C LYS A 5 -12.26 -4.48 2.67
N ARG A 6 -13.39 -3.97 2.20
CA ARG A 6 -13.46 -3.17 0.97
C ARG A 6 -12.74 -1.83 1.11
N ALA A 7 -12.85 -1.17 2.26
CA ALA A 7 -12.12 0.06 2.55
C ALA A 7 -10.61 -0.16 2.55
N ILE A 8 -10.14 -1.26 3.16
CA ILE A 8 -8.72 -1.64 3.15
C ILE A 8 -8.23 -1.88 1.72
N GLN A 9 -8.95 -2.67 0.91
CA GLN A 9 -8.54 -2.91 -0.50
C GLN A 9 -8.44 -1.62 -1.31
N GLN A 10 -9.43 -0.73 -1.20
CA GLN A 10 -9.45 0.52 -1.96
C GLN A 10 -8.37 1.50 -1.51
N GLN A 11 -8.11 1.60 -0.21
CA GLN A 11 -7.14 2.56 0.33
C GLN A 11 -5.70 2.02 0.32
N LEU A 12 -5.50 0.70 0.39
CA LEU A 12 -4.18 0.08 0.52
C LEU A 12 -3.76 -0.69 -0.73
N GLU A 13 -4.60 -1.59 -1.22
CA GLU A 13 -4.26 -2.53 -2.31
C GLU A 13 -4.13 -1.77 -3.65
N ASN A 14 -5.08 -0.87 -3.95
CA ASN A 14 -5.03 -0.10 -5.20
C ASN A 14 -3.80 0.82 -5.29
N PRO A 15 -3.45 1.64 -4.28
CA PRO A 15 -2.28 2.52 -4.38
C PRO A 15 -0.97 1.74 -4.38
N LEU A 16 -0.90 0.60 -3.65
CA LEU A 16 0.26 -0.27 -3.69
C LEU A 16 0.47 -0.86 -5.10
N ALA A 17 -0.59 -1.35 -5.73
CA ALA A 17 -0.53 -1.88 -7.09
C ALA A 17 -0.06 -0.81 -8.09
N GLN A 18 -0.56 0.42 -7.99
CA GLN A 18 -0.10 1.53 -8.84
C GLN A 18 1.40 1.81 -8.68
N ARG A 19 1.92 1.80 -7.45
CA ARG A 19 3.35 2.02 -7.18
C ARG A 19 4.24 0.87 -7.64
N ILE A 20 3.77 -0.37 -7.51
CA ILE A 20 4.46 -1.54 -8.10
C ILE A 20 4.53 -1.39 -9.62
N LEU A 21 3.41 -1.02 -10.27
CA LEU A 21 3.38 -0.79 -11.72
C LEU A 21 4.25 0.39 -12.17
N ALA A 22 4.42 1.40 -11.31
CA ALA A 22 5.35 2.51 -11.53
C ALA A 22 6.82 2.12 -11.34
N GLY A 23 7.12 0.92 -10.84
CA GLY A 23 8.47 0.45 -10.59
C GLY A 23 9.08 0.91 -9.26
N GLU A 24 8.28 1.49 -8.35
CA GLU A 24 8.76 1.90 -7.01
C GLU A 24 9.05 0.69 -6.10
N PHE A 25 8.32 -0.41 -6.31
CA PHE A 25 8.46 -1.66 -5.55
C PHE A 25 8.56 -2.85 -6.50
N GLY A 26 9.55 -3.70 -6.28
CA GLY A 26 9.83 -4.89 -7.07
C GLY A 26 9.61 -6.19 -6.30
N ALA A 27 9.73 -7.31 -7.02
CA ALA A 27 9.69 -8.63 -6.41
C ALA A 27 10.86 -8.80 -5.42
N GLY A 28 10.55 -9.25 -4.20
CA GLY A 28 11.52 -9.41 -3.11
C GLY A 28 11.63 -8.20 -2.18
N ASP A 29 11.02 -7.06 -2.54
CA ASP A 29 11.01 -5.89 -1.66
C ASP A 29 10.02 -6.06 -0.51
N THR A 30 10.45 -5.71 0.72
CA THR A 30 9.54 -5.61 1.85
C THR A 30 8.97 -4.20 1.92
N VAL A 31 7.68 -4.06 1.60
CA VAL A 31 6.98 -2.76 1.66
C VAL A 31 6.43 -2.56 3.06
N LYS A 32 6.89 -1.49 3.73
CA LYS A 32 6.35 -1.02 5.00
C LYS A 32 5.25 0.00 4.71
N VAL A 33 4.10 -0.17 5.36
CA VAL A 33 2.99 0.78 5.24
C VAL A 33 2.70 1.38 6.61
N ASP A 34 2.75 2.70 6.69
CA ASP A 34 2.43 3.47 7.88
C ASP A 34 1.26 4.43 7.59
N ALA A 35 0.52 4.82 8.63
CA ALA A 35 -0.52 5.84 8.53
C ALA A 35 0.01 7.16 9.14
N ALA A 36 0.16 8.20 8.33
CA ALA A 36 0.61 9.51 8.76
C ALA A 36 -0.40 10.58 8.33
N GLY A 37 -0.92 11.35 9.29
CA GLY A 37 -1.85 12.45 9.01
C GLY A 37 -3.16 12.06 8.32
N GLY A 38 -3.61 10.80 8.50
CA GLY A 38 -4.82 10.28 7.83
C GLY A 38 -4.59 9.76 6.40
N ALA A 39 -3.34 9.74 5.93
CA ALA A 39 -2.95 9.13 4.66
C ALA A 39 -2.05 7.91 4.88
N LEU A 40 -2.06 6.99 3.92
CA LEU A 40 -1.16 5.83 3.91
C LEU A 40 0.16 6.22 3.24
N VAL A 41 1.25 5.97 3.94
CA VAL A 41 2.63 6.19 3.49
C VAL A 41 3.27 4.83 3.26
N PHE A 42 3.84 4.65 2.07
CA PHE A 42 4.53 3.42 1.69
C PHE A 42 6.03 3.70 1.68
N GLY A 43 6.79 2.88 2.42
CA GLY A 43 8.24 2.89 2.47
C GLY A 43 8.80 1.53 2.06
N LYS A 44 10.01 1.52 1.49
CA LYS A 44 10.74 0.29 1.19
C LYS A 44 11.68 -0.03 2.34
N THR A 45 11.62 -1.26 2.84
CA THR A 45 12.62 -1.81 3.75
C THR A 45 13.40 -2.84 2.94
N THR A 46 14.70 -2.59 2.77
CA THR A 46 15.62 -3.44 2.02
C THR A 46 15.75 -4.82 2.65
#